data_AF-A0A3D8USW2-F1
#
_entry.id   AF-A0A3D8USW2-F1
#
_cell.length_a   1.000
_cell.length_b   1.000
_cell.length_c   1.000
_cell.angle_alpha   90.00
_cell.angle_beta   90.00
_cell.angle_gamma   90.00
#
_symmetry.space_group_name_H-M   'P 1'
#
loop_
_entity.id
_entity.type
_entity.pdbx_description
1 polymer ?
#
loop_
_entity_poly.entity_id
_entity_poly.type
_entity_poly.pdbx_seq_one_letter_code
_entity_poly.pdbx_strand_id
1 'polypeptide(L)'
;MNLLMANSAQNQLLQQLRDVHQPQNVDWWPLAWGWWVVIGLIATIALLLIIKALLKKHHYRYVRFAQSELKQIQQDNSSRWLARSQNIMRRLSLCYVDQELVGSMNQAEWIRFLKLTGEQSLSHETVESLKDLPYKPESATIELDKDLVINDIIQWAERLPEHVQSYTKQRQEVQRHV
;
A
#
# COMPACT_ATOMS: atom_id res chain seq x y z
N MET A 1 12.57 -14.47 94.78
CA MET A 1 13.70 -14.68 93.84
C MET A 1 13.26 -15.43 92.57
N ASN A 2 12.04 -15.23 92.04
CA ASN A 2 11.53 -15.96 90.84
C ASN A 2 11.05 -15.02 89.69
N LEU A 3 10.84 -13.73 89.94
CA LEU A 3 10.28 -12.79 88.95
C LEU A 3 11.31 -12.21 87.97
N LEU A 4 12.59 -12.14 88.35
CA LEU A 4 13.66 -11.62 87.48
C LEU A 4 14.13 -12.66 86.44
N MET A 5 14.01 -13.96 86.74
CA MET A 5 14.39 -15.05 85.82
C MET A 5 13.35 -15.30 84.71
N ALA A 6 12.07 -15.06 84.99
CA ALA A 6 11.01 -15.15 83.97
C ALA A 6 11.13 -14.04 82.92
N ASN A 7 11.51 -12.83 83.34
CA ASN A 7 11.68 -11.68 82.46
C ASN A 7 12.95 -11.77 81.60
N SER A 8 14.03 -12.37 82.12
CA SER A 8 15.22 -12.66 81.31
C SER A 8 14.95 -13.75 80.26
N ALA A 9 14.23 -14.81 80.62
CA ALA A 9 13.81 -15.85 79.67
C ALA A 9 12.88 -15.30 78.57
N GLN A 10 11.96 -14.39 78.93
CA GLN A 10 11.13 -13.67 77.95
C GLN A 10 11.95 -12.76 77.04
N ASN A 11 12.94 -12.03 77.59
CA ASN A 11 13.84 -11.21 76.77
C ASN A 11 14.69 -12.05 75.81
N GLN A 12 15.12 -13.26 76.21
CA GLN A 12 15.84 -14.18 75.34
C GLN A 12 14.97 -14.71 74.20
N LEU A 13 13.69 -14.99 74.45
CA LEU A 13 12.73 -15.37 73.40
C LEU A 13 12.45 -14.22 72.42
N LEU A 14 12.36 -12.98 72.92
CA LEU A 14 12.19 -11.80 72.07
C LEU A 14 13.44 -11.48 71.24
N GLN A 15 14.64 -11.77 71.74
CA GLN A 15 15.88 -11.65 70.96
C GLN A 15 16.00 -12.69 69.84
N GLN A 16 15.34 -13.85 69.97
CA GLN A 16 15.26 -14.85 68.89
C GLN A 16 14.26 -14.49 67.78
N LEU A 17 13.44 -13.45 67.94
CA LEU A 17 12.58 -12.91 66.87
C LEU A 17 13.31 -11.93 65.93
N ARG A 18 14.62 -11.68 66.14
CA ARG A 18 15.42 -10.82 65.26
C ARG A 18 16.09 -11.65 64.17
N ASP A 19 15.33 -11.88 63.09
CA ASP A 19 15.78 -11.66 61.70
C ASP A 19 14.75 -12.28 60.75
N VAL A 20 13.58 -11.64 60.66
CA VAL A 20 12.80 -11.71 59.42
C VAL A 20 13.68 -11.05 58.36
N HIS A 21 14.33 -11.90 57.57
CA HIS A 21 14.96 -11.48 56.34
C HIS A 21 13.83 -10.92 55.49
N GLN A 22 13.78 -9.59 55.30
CA GLN A 22 12.98 -9.04 54.22
C GLN A 22 13.41 -9.79 52.97
N PRO A 23 12.48 -10.42 52.21
CA PRO A 23 12.86 -10.97 50.94
C PRO A 23 13.49 -9.80 50.20
N GLN A 24 14.78 -9.97 49.87
CA GLN A 24 15.53 -9.04 49.05
C GLN A 24 14.55 -8.56 47.99
N ASN A 25 14.34 -7.25 47.90
CA ASN A 25 13.45 -6.65 46.90
C ASN A 25 13.64 -7.48 45.65
N VAL A 26 12.57 -8.09 45.16
CA VAL A 26 12.63 -8.83 43.90
C VAL A 26 13.16 -7.78 42.93
N ASP A 27 14.45 -7.87 42.63
CA ASP A 27 15.04 -7.10 41.57
C ASP A 27 14.15 -7.53 40.41
N TRP A 28 13.30 -6.60 39.96
CA TRP A 28 12.36 -6.79 38.85
C TRP A 28 13.09 -7.18 37.55
N TRP A 29 14.40 -7.30 37.64
CA TRP A 29 15.35 -7.93 36.78
C TRP A 29 15.54 -9.42 37.19
N PRO A 30 14.99 -10.35 36.41
CA PRO A 30 15.56 -10.55 35.09
C PRO A 30 14.44 -10.38 34.10
N LEU A 31 14.49 -9.32 33.29
CA LEU A 31 13.83 -9.37 32.02
C LEU A 31 14.49 -10.53 31.26
N ALA A 32 13.93 -11.74 31.42
CA ALA A 32 14.48 -12.97 30.89
C ALA A 32 14.80 -12.72 29.42
N TRP A 33 15.91 -13.28 28.93
CA TRP A 33 16.46 -12.98 27.61
C TRP A 33 15.42 -13.16 26.47
N GLY A 34 14.34 -13.89 26.71
CA GLY A 34 13.17 -14.00 25.83
C GLY A 34 12.42 -12.70 25.51
N TRP A 35 12.43 -11.68 26.38
CA TRP A 35 11.81 -10.38 26.04
C TRP A 35 12.58 -9.65 24.93
N TRP A 36 13.90 -9.82 24.88
CA TRP A 36 14.70 -9.30 23.77
C TRP A 36 14.34 -9.97 22.45
N VAL A 37 13.97 -11.26 22.46
CA VAL A 37 13.47 -11.97 21.28
C VAL A 37 12.13 -11.38 20.84
N VAL A 38 11.21 -11.11 21.78
CA VAL A 38 9.90 -10.49 21.47
C VAL A 38 10.08 -9.07 20.94
N ILE A 39 10.91 -8.25 21.60
CA ILE A 39 11.22 -6.88 21.16
C ILE A 39 11.88 -6.91 19.77
N GLY A 40 12.84 -7.81 19.55
CA GLY A 40 13.50 -7.98 18.26
C GLY A 40 12.53 -8.40 17.15
N LEU A 41 11.60 -9.31 17.44
CA LEU A 41 10.56 -9.72 16.51
C LEU A 41 9.63 -8.55 16.16
N ILE A 42 9.15 -7.81 17.17
CA ILE A 42 8.29 -6.63 16.97
C ILE A 42 9.03 -5.56 16.15
N ALA A 43 10.30 -5.28 16.49
CA ALA A 43 11.12 -4.32 15.76
C ALA A 43 11.34 -4.74 14.31
N THR A 44 11.56 -6.04 14.05
CA THR A 44 11.71 -6.58 12.70
C THR A 44 10.42 -6.43 11.89
N ILE A 45 9.27 -6.78 12.49
CA ILE A 45 7.97 -6.61 11.84
C ILE A 45 7.71 -5.14 11.54
N ALA A 46 7.95 -4.25 12.51
CA ALA A 46 7.80 -2.81 12.32
C ALA A 46 8.70 -2.28 11.19
N LEU A 47 9.96 -2.71 11.14
CA LEU A 47 10.89 -2.34 10.08
C LEU A 47 10.41 -2.81 8.70
N LEU A 48 9.95 -4.05 8.58
CA LEU A 48 9.39 -4.58 7.34
C LEU A 48 8.15 -3.79 6.89
N LEU A 49 7.25 -3.44 7.82
CA LEU A 49 6.07 -2.62 7.53
C LEU A 49 6.46 -1.22 7.07
N ILE A 50 7.43 -0.58 7.71
CA ILE A 50 7.94 0.74 7.31
C ILE A 50 8.55 0.68 5.91
N ILE A 51 9.41 -0.30 5.63
CA ILE A 51 10.00 -0.48 4.30
C ILE A 51 8.91 -0.67 3.24
N LYS A 52 7.92 -1.54 3.50
CA LYS A 52 6.78 -1.73 2.57
C LYS A 52 5.98 -0.44 2.36
N ALA A 53 5.74 0.33 3.42
CA ALA A 53 5.01 1.59 3.33
C ALA A 53 5.78 2.65 2.51
N LEU A 54 7.10 2.75 2.70
CA LEU A 54 7.95 3.67 1.95
C LEU A 54 8.03 3.29 0.47
N LEU A 55 8.21 2.01 0.16
CA LEU A 55 8.18 1.51 -1.21
C LEU A 55 6.83 1.76 -1.87
N LYS A 56 5.72 1.51 -1.15
CA LYS A 56 4.36 1.82 -1.63
C LYS A 56 4.19 3.33 -1.87
N LYS A 57 4.69 4.19 -1.00
CA LYS A 57 4.59 5.66 -1.17
C LYS A 57 5.31 6.13 -2.44
N HIS A 58 6.50 5.60 -2.73
CA HIS A 58 7.22 5.94 -3.95
C HIS A 58 6.53 5.40 -5.20
N HIS A 59 6.07 4.15 -5.15
CA HIS A 59 5.43 3.51 -6.27
C HIS A 59 4.11 4.20 -6.65
N TYR A 60 3.27 4.55 -5.67
CA TYR A 60 1.96 5.18 -5.92
C TYR A 60 2.04 6.70 -6.13
N ARG A 61 3.22 7.30 -6.12
CA ARG A 61 3.38 8.76 -6.33
C ARG A 61 2.81 9.17 -7.69
N TYR A 62 3.10 8.41 -8.75
CA TYR A 62 2.61 8.72 -10.10
C TYR A 62 1.09 8.52 -10.22
N VAL A 63 0.52 7.53 -9.51
CA VAL A 63 -0.94 7.36 -9.43
C VAL A 63 -1.58 8.62 -8.84
N ARG A 64 -1.06 9.14 -7.72
CA ARG A 64 -1.61 10.32 -7.06
C ARG A 64 -1.61 11.55 -7.96
N PHE A 65 -0.55 11.75 -8.74
CA PHE A 65 -0.49 12.84 -9.72
C PHE A 65 -1.55 12.65 -10.81
N ALA A 66 -1.64 11.46 -11.43
CA ALA A 66 -2.65 11.17 -12.43
C ALA A 66 -4.08 11.37 -11.89
N GLN A 67 -4.36 10.91 -10.67
CA GLN A 67 -5.65 11.14 -10.02
C GLN A 67 -5.97 12.61 -9.83
N SER A 68 -4.99 13.42 -9.44
CA SER A 68 -5.19 14.86 -9.25
C SER A 68 -5.51 15.55 -10.58
N GLU A 69 -4.87 15.15 -11.67
CA GLU A 69 -5.16 15.67 -13.01
C GLU A 69 -6.54 15.20 -13.52
N LEU A 70 -6.90 13.94 -13.29
CA LEU A 70 -8.22 13.40 -13.65
C LEU A 70 -9.35 14.12 -12.91
N LYS A 71 -9.15 14.45 -11.63
CA LYS A 71 -10.10 15.27 -10.85
C LYS A 71 -10.22 16.70 -11.37
N GLN A 72 -9.13 17.29 -11.86
CA GLN A 72 -9.20 18.60 -12.52
C GLN A 72 -10.00 18.51 -13.83
N ILE A 73 -9.78 17.46 -14.62
CA ILE A 73 -10.59 17.21 -15.83
C ILE A 73 -12.06 17.04 -15.48
N GLN A 74 -12.38 16.38 -14.35
CA GLN A 74 -13.75 16.21 -13.88
C GLN A 74 -14.48 17.54 -13.70
N GLN A 75 -13.79 18.55 -13.18
CA GLN A 75 -14.34 19.89 -12.94
C GLN A 75 -14.35 20.78 -14.19
N ASP A 76 -13.53 20.47 -15.21
CA ASP A 76 -13.43 21.24 -16.46
C ASP A 76 -14.50 20.83 -17.47
N ASN A 77 -15.24 21.77 -18.05
CA ASN A 77 -16.26 21.51 -19.08
C ASN A 77 -15.70 21.37 -20.51
N SER A 78 -14.39 21.18 -20.66
CA SER A 78 -13.76 20.96 -21.96
C SER A 78 -14.34 19.74 -22.69
N SER A 79 -14.70 19.92 -23.97
CA SER A 79 -15.09 18.82 -24.87
C SER A 79 -13.98 17.79 -25.09
N ARG A 80 -12.72 18.16 -24.84
CA ARG A 80 -11.54 17.28 -24.98
C ARG A 80 -11.24 16.44 -23.72
N TRP A 81 -12.14 16.40 -22.75
CA TRP A 81 -11.91 15.71 -21.47
C TRP A 81 -11.49 14.25 -21.66
N LEU A 82 -12.14 13.50 -22.56
CA LEU A 82 -11.85 12.07 -22.80
C LEU A 82 -10.45 11.87 -23.41
N ALA A 83 -10.06 12.73 -24.35
CA ALA A 83 -8.72 12.67 -24.95
C ALA A 83 -7.62 13.05 -23.96
N ARG A 84 -7.86 14.04 -23.10
CA ARG A 84 -6.95 14.38 -22.00
C ARG A 84 -6.83 13.21 -21.02
N SER A 85 -7.93 12.56 -20.66
CA SER A 85 -7.91 11.36 -19.80
C SER A 85 -7.09 10.22 -20.43
N GLN A 86 -7.27 9.93 -21.73
CA GLN A 86 -6.46 8.93 -22.43
C GLN A 86 -4.96 9.25 -22.40
N ASN A 87 -4.59 10.52 -22.60
CA ASN A 87 -3.20 10.96 -22.52
C ASN A 87 -2.60 10.77 -21.11
N ILE A 88 -3.38 11.03 -20.06
CA ILE A 88 -2.98 10.77 -18.68
C ILE A 88 -2.77 9.26 -18.48
N MET A 89 -3.68 8.42 -18.95
CA MET A 89 -3.56 6.97 -18.85
C MET A 89 -2.29 6.45 -19.55
N ARG A 90 -1.98 6.94 -20.76
CA ARG A 90 -0.76 6.58 -21.49
C ARG A 90 0.50 7.01 -20.74
N ARG A 91 0.54 8.26 -20.26
CA ARG A 91 1.66 8.78 -19.45
C ARG A 91 1.85 8.00 -18.16
N LEU A 92 0.75 7.63 -17.49
CA LEU A 92 0.81 6.82 -16.28
C LEU A 92 1.37 5.42 -16.59
N SER A 93 0.95 4.82 -17.70
CA SER A 93 1.43 3.50 -18.14
C SER A 93 2.93 3.48 -18.41
N LEU A 94 3.48 4.56 -18.99
CA LEU A 94 4.93 4.73 -19.19
C LEU A 94 5.73 4.75 -17.87
N CYS A 95 5.12 5.10 -16.74
CA CYS A 95 5.80 5.07 -15.44
C CYS A 95 5.92 3.65 -14.85
N TYR A 96 5.15 2.68 -15.35
CA TYR A 96 5.07 1.33 -14.78
C TYR A 96 5.45 0.22 -15.76
N VAL A 97 5.38 0.47 -17.06
CA VAL A 97 5.79 -0.46 -18.13
C VAL A 97 7.06 0.06 -18.78
N ASP A 98 7.90 -0.85 -19.28
CA ASP A 98 9.10 -0.48 -20.05
C ASP A 98 8.74 0.47 -21.20
N GLN A 99 9.55 1.52 -21.34
CA GLN A 99 9.31 2.62 -22.28
C GLN A 99 9.24 2.15 -23.74
N GLU A 100 10.02 1.13 -24.10
CA GLU A 100 10.01 0.52 -25.43
C GLU A 100 8.68 -0.16 -25.75
N LEU A 101 8.04 -0.77 -24.74
CA LEU A 101 6.79 -1.52 -24.91
C LEU A 101 5.58 -0.60 -25.11
N VAL A 102 5.49 0.53 -24.40
CA VAL A 102 4.35 1.46 -24.51
C VAL A 102 4.53 2.46 -25.65
N GLY A 103 5.77 2.91 -25.92
CA GLY A 103 6.08 3.89 -26.95
C GLY A 103 5.73 3.45 -28.37
N SER A 104 5.73 2.13 -28.63
CA SER A 104 5.37 1.56 -29.93
C SER A 104 3.91 1.08 -30.01
N MET A 105 3.11 1.16 -28.94
CA MET A 105 1.74 0.62 -28.94
C MET A 105 0.84 1.38 -29.90
N ASN A 106 0.35 0.67 -30.92
CA ASN A 106 -0.74 1.17 -31.75
C ASN A 106 -2.06 1.22 -30.95
N GLN A 107 -3.12 1.79 -31.54
CA GLN A 107 -4.41 1.93 -30.84
C GLN A 107 -5.01 0.57 -30.43
N ALA A 108 -4.88 -0.47 -31.26
CA ALA A 108 -5.42 -1.80 -30.95
C ALA A 108 -4.66 -2.47 -29.79
N GLU A 109 -3.34 -2.34 -29.76
CA GLU A 109 -2.49 -2.82 -28.66
C GLU A 109 -2.78 -2.08 -27.36
N TRP A 110 -3.02 -0.77 -27.43
CA TRP A 110 -3.43 0.04 -26.29
C TRP A 110 -4.76 -0.44 -25.70
N ILE A 111 -5.77 -0.68 -26.53
CA ILE A 111 -7.06 -1.21 -26.04
C ILE A 111 -6.91 -2.62 -25.45
N ARG A 112 -6.07 -3.47 -26.05
CA ARG A 112 -5.76 -4.79 -25.48
C ARG A 112 -5.09 -4.67 -24.11
N PHE A 113 -4.14 -3.74 -23.96
CA PHE A 113 -3.49 -3.45 -22.69
C PHE A 113 -4.50 -2.97 -21.63
N LEU A 114 -5.42 -2.08 -21.99
CA LEU A 114 -6.48 -1.64 -21.08
C LEU A 114 -7.42 -2.78 -20.67
N LYS A 115 -7.80 -3.67 -21.59
CA LYS A 115 -8.63 -4.84 -21.26
C LYS A 115 -7.92 -5.79 -20.29
N LEU A 116 -6.61 -6.00 -20.44
CA LEU A 116 -5.82 -6.88 -19.56
C LEU A 116 -5.52 -6.25 -18.19
N THR A 117 -5.28 -4.94 -18.14
CA THR A 117 -4.93 -4.23 -16.88
C THR A 117 -6.16 -3.68 -16.15
N GLY A 118 -7.30 -3.59 -16.83
CA GLY A 118 -8.52 -2.96 -16.34
C GLY A 118 -9.73 -3.87 -16.25
N GLU A 119 -9.59 -5.19 -16.37
CA GLU A 119 -10.69 -6.17 -16.39
C GLU A 119 -11.73 -5.98 -15.27
N GLN A 120 -11.31 -5.52 -14.09
CA GLN A 120 -12.19 -5.29 -12.92
C GLN A 120 -12.50 -3.82 -12.62
N SER A 121 -11.94 -2.87 -13.38
CA SER A 121 -12.00 -1.44 -13.05
C SER A 121 -12.47 -0.54 -14.18
N LEU A 122 -12.35 -0.99 -15.43
CA LEU A 122 -12.84 -0.27 -16.60
C LEU A 122 -14.09 -0.96 -17.11
N SER A 123 -15.20 -0.23 -17.17
CA SER A 123 -16.40 -0.69 -17.86
C SER A 123 -16.15 -0.89 -19.37
N HIS A 124 -16.91 -1.81 -19.97
CA HIS A 124 -16.84 -2.07 -21.41
C HIS A 124 -17.13 -0.80 -22.24
N GLU A 125 -18.10 0.01 -21.80
CA GLU A 125 -18.46 1.28 -22.41
C GLU A 125 -17.31 2.30 -22.38
N THR A 126 -16.62 2.42 -21.24
CA THR A 126 -15.43 3.26 -21.13
C THR A 126 -14.35 2.82 -22.12
N VAL A 127 -14.07 1.51 -22.20
CA VAL A 127 -13.03 0.98 -23.10
C VAL A 127 -13.38 1.20 -24.57
N GLU A 128 -14.65 0.98 -24.97
CA GLU A 128 -15.08 1.23 -26.35
C GLU A 128 -15.07 2.73 -26.70
N SER A 129 -15.43 3.61 -25.77
CA SER A 129 -15.34 5.06 -26.02
C SER A 129 -13.89 5.54 -26.26
N LEU A 130 -12.91 4.93 -25.59
CA LEU A 130 -11.48 5.19 -25.77
C LEU A 130 -10.95 4.60 -27.09
N LYS A 131 -11.54 3.50 -27.56
CA LYS A 131 -11.16 2.85 -28.83
C LYS A 131 -11.46 3.73 -30.02
N ASP A 132 -12.64 4.35 -30.03
CA ASP A 132 -13.12 5.18 -31.14
C ASP A 132 -12.56 6.61 -31.11
N LEU A 133 -11.89 6.99 -30.02
CA LEU A 133 -11.39 8.34 -29.80
C LEU A 133 -10.54 8.92 -30.95
N PRO A 134 -9.57 8.19 -31.55
CA PRO A 134 -8.75 8.74 -32.65
C PRO A 134 -9.56 9.11 -33.89
N TYR A 135 -10.76 8.55 -34.04
CA TYR A 135 -11.65 8.74 -35.18
C TYR A 135 -12.79 9.72 -34.88
N LYS A 136 -12.90 10.22 -33.64
CA LYS A 136 -13.97 11.11 -33.23
C LYS A 136 -13.56 12.57 -33.44
N PRO A 137 -14.33 13.37 -34.21
CA PRO A 137 -14.05 14.78 -34.35
C PRO A 137 -14.21 15.51 -33.01
N GLU A 138 -13.44 16.56 -32.80
CA GLU A 138 -13.41 17.31 -31.54
C GLU A 138 -14.77 17.89 -31.12
N SER A 139 -15.65 18.15 -32.10
CA SER A 139 -17.00 18.67 -31.91
C SER A 139 -18.03 17.59 -31.60
N ALA A 140 -17.65 16.31 -31.56
CA ALA A 140 -18.59 15.23 -31.28
C ALA A 140 -19.02 15.27 -29.80
N THR A 141 -20.32 15.39 -29.58
CA THR A 141 -20.91 15.19 -28.26
C THR A 141 -20.64 13.75 -27.80
N ILE A 142 -20.06 13.63 -26.61
CA ILE A 142 -19.85 12.35 -25.95
C ILE A 142 -21.06 12.15 -25.03
N GLU A 143 -22.00 11.30 -25.45
CA GLU A 143 -23.12 10.83 -24.61
C GLU A 143 -22.63 9.77 -23.61
N LEU A 144 -21.58 10.07 -22.83
CA LEU A 144 -21.17 9.26 -21.69
C LEU A 144 -21.26 10.13 -20.43
N ASP A 145 -21.61 9.48 -19.33
CA ASP A 145 -21.47 10.08 -18.01
C ASP A 145 -19.97 10.25 -17.71
N LYS A 146 -19.52 11.50 -17.81
CA LYS A 146 -18.13 11.90 -17.60
C LYS A 146 -17.64 11.51 -16.20
N ASP A 147 -18.48 11.61 -15.18
CA ASP A 147 -18.10 11.33 -13.81
C ASP A 147 -17.88 9.83 -13.61
N LEU A 148 -18.74 8.98 -14.19
CA LEU A 148 -18.56 7.53 -14.19
C LEU A 148 -17.26 7.13 -14.89
N VAL A 149 -17.00 7.66 -16.08
CA VAL A 149 -15.78 7.35 -16.85
C VAL A 149 -14.53 7.77 -16.11
N ILE A 150 -14.51 8.98 -15.54
CA ILE A 150 -13.35 9.46 -14.78
C ILE A 150 -13.13 8.60 -13.54
N ASN A 151 -14.20 8.19 -12.87
CA ASN A 151 -14.09 7.30 -11.71
C ASN A 151 -13.53 5.92 -12.10
N ASP A 152 -14.01 5.32 -13.19
CA ASP A 152 -13.46 4.06 -13.75
C ASP A 152 -11.95 4.19 -14.02
N ILE A 153 -11.53 5.29 -14.65
CA ILE A 153 -10.12 5.55 -14.96
C ILE A 153 -9.29 5.75 -13.68
N ILE A 154 -9.84 6.42 -12.66
CA ILE A 154 -9.20 6.57 -11.35
C ILE A 154 -9.03 5.21 -10.67
N GLN A 155 -10.07 4.38 -10.69
CA GLN A 155 -10.06 3.02 -10.12
C GLN A 155 -9.06 2.10 -10.83
N TRP A 156 -8.93 2.25 -12.14
CA TRP A 156 -7.90 1.58 -12.93
C TRP A 156 -6.50 2.06 -12.56
N ALA A 157 -6.29 3.38 -12.45
CA ALA A 157 -4.99 3.97 -12.12
C ALA A 157 -4.46 3.50 -10.75
N GLU A 158 -5.34 3.26 -9.78
CA GLU A 158 -4.99 2.73 -8.45
C GLU A 158 -4.49 1.28 -8.50
N ARG A 159 -5.07 0.47 -9.37
CA ARG A 159 -4.78 -0.96 -9.51
C ARG A 159 -3.66 -1.24 -10.51
N LEU A 160 -3.41 -0.31 -11.43
CA LEU A 160 -2.38 -0.43 -12.46
C LEU A 160 -1.03 -0.96 -11.95
N PRO A 161 -0.44 -0.44 -10.84
CA PRO A 161 0.89 -0.87 -10.41
C PRO A 161 0.97 -2.37 -10.03
N GLU A 162 -0.14 -2.96 -9.62
CA GLU A 162 -0.25 -4.38 -9.27
C GLU A 162 -0.45 -5.24 -10.53
N HIS A 163 -1.36 -4.83 -11.41
CA HIS A 163 -1.71 -5.60 -12.62
C HIS A 163 -0.64 -5.53 -13.72
N VAL A 164 0.15 -4.46 -13.77
CA VAL A 164 1.20 -4.31 -14.78
C VAL A 164 2.26 -5.41 -14.68
N GLN A 165 2.58 -5.87 -13.47
CA GLN A 165 3.63 -6.86 -13.27
C GLN A 165 3.27 -8.19 -13.93
N SER A 166 1.99 -8.56 -13.87
CA SER A 166 1.45 -9.74 -14.53
C SER A 166 1.49 -9.59 -16.05
N TYR A 167 1.14 -8.41 -16.57
CA TYR A 167 1.22 -8.12 -18.01
C TYR A 167 2.66 -8.21 -18.55
N THR A 168 3.63 -7.59 -17.87
CA THR A 168 5.04 -7.61 -18.30
C THR A 168 5.61 -9.03 -18.26
N LYS A 169 5.32 -9.81 -17.21
CA LYS A 169 5.73 -11.22 -17.12
C LYS A 169 5.18 -12.06 -18.29
N GLN A 170 3.88 -11.94 -18.56
CA GLN A 170 3.23 -12.67 -19.65
C GLN A 170 3.81 -12.32 -21.03
N ARG A 171 4.09 -11.04 -21.29
CA ARG A 171 4.74 -10.60 -22.54
C ARG A 171 6.15 -11.16 -22.69
N GLN A 172 6.94 -11.17 -21.62
CA GLN A 172 8.31 -11.72 -21.63
C GLN A 172 8.33 -13.23 -21.87
N GLU A 173 7.38 -13.99 -21.31
CA GLU A 173 7.25 -15.43 -21.55
C GLU A 173 6.95 -15.73 -23.02
N VAL A 174 6.02 -14.98 -23.64
CA VAL A 174 5.69 -15.14 -25.06
C VAL A 174 6.91 -14.86 -25.96
N GLN A 175 7.71 -13.84 -25.63
CA GLN A 175 8.92 -13.52 -26.41
C GLN A 175 10.06 -14.55 -26.26
N ARG A 176 10.11 -15.33 -25.17
CA ARG A 176 11.12 -16.40 -25.00
C ARG A 176 10.82 -17.66 -25.81
N HIS A 177 9.58 -17.82 -26.29
CA HIS A 177 9.13 -19.00 -27.03
C HIS A 177 9.04 -18.78 -28.55
N VAL A 178 9.58 -17.66 -29.05
CA VAL A 178 9.73 -17.32 -30.47
C VAL A 178 11.21 -17.30 -30.81
#